data_AF-A0ABD3BX64-F1
#
_entry.id   AF-A0ABD3BX64-F1
#
_cell.length_a   1.000
_cell.length_b   1.000
_cell.length_c   1.000
_cell.angle_alpha   90.00
_cell.angle_beta   90.00
_cell.angle_gamma   90.00
#
_symmetry.space_group_name_H-M   'P 1'
#
loop_
_entity.id
_entity.type
_entity.pdbx_description
1 polymer ?
#
loop_
_entity_poly.entity_id
_entity_poly.type
_entity_poly.pdbx_seq_one_letter_code
_entity_poly.pdbx_strand_id
1 'polypeptide(L)'
;MSVACCFPLIECVSCLACVRWAWKKFLYTSGRESENWALATATEFEPIPRLCRYILSVYEDDIRNPIWAPPGGYGMNPDWVVLKKDYVDTEGKVTPYMIYIDHDNLDIILAIRGLDLGKESDILLLLDNRLGQTTYDGGYVHNGLLKAAQYVLEEECGVLGELVEKNRDYSLTFVGHSLGAGVVTLLTMLAVKNTERLGFIERKRIRCFAIAPARCISLNLAVRYADVINSVVLQDDFLPRTTVALEDVYKSLFCFPCLLCIMCLKDTCTLEEKMLQDPRRLYAPGRLYHIIVRKPFRCKRISPLVRTAVPVDGRFEHIVLSCNTTSDHAIIWIQQESERAFHIMLEKERITSIPPAQRMERQASLAKEHNEEYKAALERAIALYVPHAYSPPSYGTFQETEKGQNSSTGPDDHSFP
;
A
#
# COMPACT_ATOMS: atom_id res chain seq x y z
N MET A 1 -35.13 40.84 17.70
CA MET A 1 -34.91 39.76 16.70
C MET A 1 -34.17 38.66 17.41
N SER A 2 -34.89 37.62 17.84
CA SER A 2 -34.42 36.63 18.81
C SER A 2 -33.40 35.67 18.19
N VAL A 3 -32.25 35.53 18.84
CA VAL A 3 -31.18 34.55 18.52
C VAL A 3 -31.74 33.11 18.45
N ALA A 4 -32.87 32.83 19.11
CA ALA A 4 -33.54 31.53 19.08
C ALA A 4 -34.17 31.15 17.72
N CYS A 5 -34.47 32.10 16.83
CA CYS A 5 -34.95 31.80 15.47
C CYS A 5 -33.83 31.42 14.50
N CYS A 6 -32.56 31.69 14.84
CA CYS A 6 -31.41 31.34 14.00
C CYS A 6 -30.91 29.91 14.24
N PHE A 7 -31.15 29.33 15.42
CA PHE A 7 -30.76 27.95 15.73
C PHE A 7 -31.34 26.90 14.76
N PRO A 8 -32.66 26.85 14.50
CA PRO A 8 -33.22 25.86 13.58
C PRO A 8 -32.78 26.09 12.13
N LEU A 9 -32.50 27.33 11.72
CA LEU A 9 -31.99 27.64 10.38
C LEU A 9 -30.52 27.20 10.21
N ILE A 10 -29.68 27.41 11.22
CA ILE A 10 -28.28 26.97 11.21
C ILE A 10 -28.20 25.43 11.21
N GLU A 11 -29.05 24.76 11.99
CA GLU A 11 -29.17 23.29 11.98
C GLU A 11 -29.65 22.77 10.63
N CYS A 12 -30.69 23.38 10.04
CA CYS A 12 -31.17 22.99 8.70
C CYS A 12 -30.12 23.22 7.61
N VAL A 13 -29.40 24.33 7.62
CA VAL A 13 -28.31 24.61 6.65
C VAL A 13 -27.16 23.64 6.84
N SER A 14 -26.80 23.31 8.09
CA SER A 14 -25.77 22.31 8.41
C SER A 14 -26.19 20.91 7.95
N CYS A 15 -27.43 20.51 8.19
CA CYS A 15 -27.99 19.26 7.71
C CYS A 15 -28.04 19.21 6.17
N LEU A 16 -28.47 20.28 5.50
CA LEU A 16 -28.47 20.35 4.03
C LEU A 16 -27.05 20.33 3.46
N ALA A 17 -26.08 20.98 4.11
CA ALA A 17 -24.68 20.92 3.74
C ALA A 17 -24.12 19.50 3.90
N CYS A 18 -24.43 18.82 5.01
CA CYS A 18 -24.05 17.43 5.26
C CYS A 18 -24.71 16.47 4.27
N VAL A 19 -26.00 16.65 3.96
CA VAL A 19 -26.71 15.86 2.95
C VAL A 19 -26.13 16.10 1.57
N ARG A 20 -25.83 17.36 1.19
CA ARG A 20 -25.20 17.69 -0.09
C ARG A 20 -23.77 17.14 -0.17
N TRP A 21 -23.00 17.20 0.92
CA TRP A 21 -21.65 16.64 1.02
C TRP A 21 -21.68 15.12 0.90
N ALA A 22 -22.53 14.46 1.70
CA ALA A 22 -22.74 13.02 1.64
C ALA A 22 -23.20 12.61 0.23
N TRP A 23 -24.19 13.31 -0.34
CA TRP A 23 -24.65 13.10 -1.70
C TRP A 23 -23.48 13.20 -2.70
N LYS A 24 -22.68 14.27 -2.66
CA LYS A 24 -21.51 14.42 -3.54
C LYS A 24 -20.51 13.25 -3.40
N LYS A 25 -20.30 12.74 -2.19
CA LYS A 25 -19.41 11.58 -1.92
C LYS A 25 -20.03 10.23 -2.33
N PHE A 26 -21.35 10.07 -2.24
CA PHE A 26 -22.09 8.94 -2.80
C PHE A 26 -22.11 8.97 -4.34
N LEU A 27 -22.17 10.17 -4.94
CA LEU A 27 -22.05 10.36 -6.39
C LEU A 27 -20.61 10.12 -6.88
N TYR A 28 -19.61 10.21 -5.99
CA TYR A 28 -18.20 10.04 -6.30
C TYR A 28 -17.81 8.57 -6.11
N THR A 29 -17.67 7.83 -7.20
CA THR A 29 -17.21 6.43 -7.14
C THR A 29 -15.72 6.32 -7.42
N SER A 30 -15.07 5.42 -6.68
CA SER A 30 -13.66 5.03 -6.78
C SER A 30 -13.12 4.87 -8.21
N GLY A 31 -13.92 4.32 -9.13
CA GLY A 31 -13.50 4.09 -10.52
C GLY A 31 -13.07 5.36 -11.28
N ARG A 32 -13.50 6.55 -10.83
CA ARG A 32 -13.12 7.85 -11.42
C ARG A 32 -11.67 8.23 -11.15
N GLU A 33 -11.15 7.96 -9.94
CA GLU A 33 -9.75 8.30 -9.58
C GLU A 33 -8.76 7.54 -10.45
N SER A 34 -9.10 6.30 -10.79
CA SER A 34 -8.32 5.45 -11.66
C SER A 34 -8.73 5.51 -13.13
N GLU A 35 -9.64 6.41 -13.54
CA GLU A 35 -10.24 6.34 -14.89
C GLU A 35 -9.22 6.41 -16.02
N ASN A 36 -8.18 7.21 -15.81
CA ASN A 36 -7.09 7.44 -16.75
C ASN A 36 -5.86 6.54 -16.52
N TRP A 37 -5.94 5.59 -15.58
CA TRP A 37 -4.84 4.66 -15.31
C TRP A 37 -4.77 3.57 -16.38
N ALA A 38 -3.56 3.04 -16.60
CA ALA A 38 -3.34 1.93 -17.51
C ALA A 38 -4.05 0.65 -17.02
N LEU A 39 -4.33 -0.27 -17.93
CA LEU A 39 -4.85 -1.60 -17.57
C LEU A 39 -3.68 -2.49 -17.11
N ALA A 40 -3.85 -3.17 -15.99
CA ALA A 40 -2.86 -4.13 -15.52
C ALA A 40 -2.83 -5.37 -16.43
N THR A 41 -1.66 -5.95 -16.62
CA THR A 41 -1.49 -7.20 -17.39
C THR A 41 -1.67 -8.43 -16.50
N ALA A 42 -1.95 -9.60 -17.11
CA ALA A 42 -2.08 -10.83 -16.35
C ALA A 42 -0.79 -11.19 -15.62
N THR A 43 0.37 -10.96 -16.25
CA THR A 43 1.68 -11.30 -15.69
C THR A 43 2.04 -10.50 -14.45
N GLU A 44 1.70 -9.21 -14.42
CA GLU A 44 1.93 -8.35 -13.26
C GLU A 44 0.96 -8.66 -12.12
N PHE A 45 -0.27 -9.03 -12.49
CA PHE A 45 -1.35 -9.28 -11.54
C PHE A 45 -1.36 -10.71 -10.98
N GLU A 46 -0.66 -11.65 -11.61
CA GLU A 46 -0.58 -13.07 -11.24
C GLU A 46 -0.28 -13.33 -9.77
N PRO A 47 0.68 -12.63 -9.10
CA PRO A 47 1.01 -12.96 -7.73
C PRO A 47 -0.10 -12.60 -6.74
N ILE A 48 -0.96 -11.63 -7.07
CA ILE A 48 -1.88 -11.00 -6.11
C ILE A 48 -2.91 -11.99 -5.54
N PRO A 49 -3.66 -12.76 -6.35
CA PRO A 49 -4.61 -13.73 -5.81
C PRO A 49 -3.94 -14.83 -4.94
N ARG A 50 -2.76 -15.30 -5.36
CA ARG A 50 -1.96 -16.29 -4.62
C ARG A 50 -1.53 -15.75 -3.26
N LEU A 51 -0.94 -14.56 -3.24
CA LEU A 51 -0.49 -13.91 -2.00
C LEU A 51 -1.66 -13.57 -1.06
N CYS A 52 -2.85 -13.26 -1.59
CA CYS A 52 -4.04 -13.10 -0.75
C CYS A 52 -4.43 -14.41 -0.04
N ARG A 53 -4.28 -15.58 -0.69
CA ARG A 53 -4.49 -16.87 -0.04
C ARG A 53 -3.46 -17.12 1.07
N TYR A 54 -2.20 -16.74 0.87
CA TYR A 54 -1.16 -16.89 1.88
C TYR A 54 -1.38 -15.98 3.09
N ILE A 55 -1.93 -14.78 2.89
CA ILE A 55 -2.39 -13.95 4.02
C ILE A 55 -3.56 -14.64 4.75
N LEU A 56 -4.55 -15.16 4.01
CA LEU A 56 -5.71 -15.83 4.61
C LEU A 56 -5.29 -17.06 5.46
N SER A 57 -4.25 -17.80 5.07
CA SER A 57 -3.78 -18.94 5.87
C SER A 57 -3.15 -18.53 7.20
N VAL A 58 -2.69 -17.29 7.36
CA VAL A 58 -2.22 -16.75 8.66
C VAL A 58 -3.36 -16.66 9.68
N TYR A 59 -4.62 -16.62 9.23
CA TYR A 59 -5.79 -16.64 10.10
C TYR A 59 -6.17 -18.04 10.60
N GLU A 60 -5.63 -19.10 10.01
CA GLU A 60 -5.86 -20.47 10.51
C GLU A 60 -5.03 -20.72 11.76
N ASP A 61 -5.58 -21.45 12.72
CA ASP A 61 -4.79 -21.94 13.86
C ASP A 61 -3.84 -23.05 13.39
N ASP A 62 -4.39 -24.04 12.66
CA ASP A 62 -3.66 -25.16 12.06
C ASP A 62 -3.81 -25.17 10.53
N ILE A 63 -2.72 -24.84 9.82
CA ILE A 63 -2.69 -24.80 8.34
C ILE A 63 -2.85 -26.21 7.73
N ARG A 64 -2.50 -27.28 8.46
CA ARG A 64 -2.66 -28.66 7.97
C ARG A 64 -4.11 -29.14 8.03
N ASN A 65 -4.91 -28.54 8.92
CA ASN A 65 -6.33 -28.85 9.10
C ASN A 65 -7.17 -27.55 9.05
N PRO A 66 -7.21 -26.86 7.90
CA PRO A 66 -7.81 -25.54 7.81
C PRO A 66 -9.34 -25.60 7.95
N ILE A 67 -9.91 -24.61 8.66
CA ILE A 67 -11.35 -24.51 8.93
C ILE A 67 -12.01 -23.48 8.00
N TRP A 68 -11.27 -22.44 7.61
CA TRP A 68 -11.75 -21.25 6.91
C TRP A 68 -11.19 -21.12 5.49
N ALA A 69 -10.64 -22.21 4.96
CA ALA A 69 -10.09 -22.24 3.62
C ALA A 69 -11.11 -21.75 2.56
N PRO A 70 -10.70 -20.86 1.64
CA PRO A 70 -11.55 -20.45 0.52
C PRO A 70 -11.75 -21.62 -0.46
N PRO A 71 -12.70 -21.53 -1.40
CA PRO A 71 -12.84 -22.51 -2.47
C PRO A 71 -11.51 -22.73 -3.21
N GLY A 72 -11.07 -23.98 -3.31
CA GLY A 72 -9.76 -24.35 -3.86
C GLY A 72 -8.61 -24.40 -2.85
N GLY A 73 -8.88 -24.11 -1.58
CA GLY A 73 -7.87 -24.12 -0.52
C GLY A 73 -6.91 -22.93 -0.59
N TYR A 74 -5.84 -22.99 0.19
CA TYR A 74 -4.80 -21.97 0.17
C TYR A 74 -3.80 -22.12 -0.99
N GLY A 75 -3.79 -23.26 -1.68
CA GLY A 75 -2.80 -23.54 -2.72
C GLY A 75 -1.37 -23.54 -2.17
N MET A 76 -1.22 -24.02 -0.93
CA MET A 76 0.03 -24.07 -0.19
C MET A 76 0.38 -25.50 0.17
N ASN A 77 1.68 -25.80 0.18
CA ASN A 77 2.21 -26.97 0.86
C ASN A 77 2.55 -26.62 2.33
N PRO A 78 1.85 -27.17 3.34
CA PRO A 78 2.12 -26.86 4.74
C PRO A 78 3.54 -27.20 5.21
N ASP A 79 4.22 -28.14 4.54
CA ASP A 79 5.59 -28.53 4.88
C ASP A 79 6.64 -27.49 4.48
N TRP A 80 6.27 -26.48 3.68
CA TRP A 80 7.14 -25.36 3.31
C TRP A 80 6.95 -24.13 4.22
N VAL A 81 6.12 -24.24 5.27
CA VAL A 81 6.04 -23.21 6.31
C VAL A 81 7.27 -23.30 7.19
N VAL A 82 8.07 -22.23 7.21
CA VAL A 82 9.29 -22.13 8.02
C VAL A 82 8.94 -21.83 9.46
N LEU A 83 8.07 -20.84 9.67
CA LEU A 83 7.52 -20.49 10.96
C LEU A 83 6.19 -19.75 10.82
N LYS A 84 5.42 -19.77 11.89
CA LYS A 84 4.19 -19.00 12.08
C LYS A 84 4.18 -18.51 13.52
N LYS A 85 3.95 -17.20 13.70
CA LYS A 85 3.93 -16.53 15.00
C LYS A 85 2.57 -15.92 15.24
N ASP A 86 1.99 -16.22 16.40
CA ASP A 86 0.72 -15.67 16.86
C ASP A 86 0.91 -14.51 17.84
N TYR A 87 -0.16 -14.03 18.46
CA TYR A 87 -0.08 -12.92 19.42
C TYR A 87 0.73 -13.21 20.67
N VAL A 88 0.83 -14.48 21.09
CA VAL A 88 1.66 -14.90 22.22
C VAL A 88 3.12 -14.78 21.82
N ASP A 89 3.47 -15.26 20.63
CA ASP A 89 4.84 -15.19 20.11
C ASP A 89 5.29 -13.74 19.86
N THR A 90 4.40 -12.87 19.37
CA THR A 90 4.74 -11.48 19.06
C THR A 90 4.62 -10.53 20.26
N GLU A 91 4.13 -11.01 21.39
CA GLU A 91 3.78 -10.20 22.57
C GLU A 91 2.90 -8.98 22.21
N GLY A 92 2.07 -9.08 21.16
CA GLY A 92 1.23 -7.99 20.66
C GLY A 92 1.98 -6.82 20.00
N LYS A 93 3.29 -6.94 19.71
CA LYS A 93 4.08 -5.87 19.05
C LYS A 93 3.74 -5.73 17.56
N VAL A 94 3.26 -6.81 16.95
CA VAL A 94 2.82 -6.90 15.56
C VAL A 94 1.71 -7.96 15.46
N THR A 95 0.84 -7.84 14.45
CA THR A 95 -0.16 -8.86 14.14
C THR A 95 0.51 -10.18 13.75
N PRO A 96 -0.19 -11.33 13.86
CA PRO A 96 0.37 -12.62 13.51
C PRO A 96 0.94 -12.65 12.09
N TYR A 97 1.97 -13.46 11.90
CA TYR A 97 2.62 -13.60 10.60
C TYR A 97 3.20 -14.99 10.41
N MET A 98 3.60 -15.28 9.17
CA MET A 98 4.32 -16.49 8.83
C MET A 98 5.43 -16.23 7.83
N ILE A 99 6.45 -17.07 7.85
CA ILE A 99 7.47 -17.17 6.81
C ILE A 99 7.25 -18.49 6.05
N TYR A 100 7.15 -18.38 4.74
CA TYR A 100 6.80 -19.47 3.83
C TYR A 100 7.76 -19.50 2.64
N ILE A 101 8.16 -20.69 2.21
CA ILE A 101 8.98 -20.85 1.00
C ILE A 101 8.08 -21.44 -0.10
N ASP A 102 7.77 -20.63 -1.09
CA ASP A 102 7.01 -21.05 -2.27
C ASP A 102 8.00 -21.56 -3.32
N HIS A 103 8.31 -22.85 -3.27
CA HIS A 103 9.25 -23.49 -4.19
C HIS A 103 8.74 -23.50 -5.64
N ASP A 104 7.41 -23.48 -5.84
CA ASP A 104 6.81 -23.48 -7.18
C ASP A 104 7.04 -22.14 -7.89
N ASN A 105 7.09 -21.04 -7.12
CA ASN A 105 7.28 -19.68 -7.65
C ASN A 105 8.64 -19.06 -7.33
N LEU A 106 9.55 -19.85 -6.75
CA LEU A 106 10.89 -19.41 -6.33
C LEU A 106 10.82 -18.14 -5.46
N ASP A 107 10.04 -18.18 -4.39
CA ASP A 107 9.73 -17.00 -3.57
C ASP A 107 9.82 -17.31 -2.08
N ILE A 108 10.50 -16.46 -1.32
CA ILE A 108 10.52 -16.46 0.15
C ILE A 108 9.52 -15.39 0.59
N ILE A 109 8.49 -15.80 1.32
CA ILE A 109 7.34 -14.95 1.61
C ILE A 109 7.22 -14.73 3.11
N LEU A 110 7.18 -13.46 3.53
CA LEU A 110 6.77 -13.09 4.87
C LEU A 110 5.38 -12.45 4.79
N ALA A 111 4.38 -13.16 5.30
CA ALA A 111 2.97 -12.76 5.24
C ALA A 111 2.46 -12.29 6.60
N ILE A 112 1.99 -11.04 6.69
CA ILE A 112 1.44 -10.44 7.93
C ILE A 112 -0.06 -10.18 7.78
N ARG A 113 -0.88 -10.73 8.68
CA ARG A 113 -2.34 -10.51 8.62
C ARG A 113 -2.76 -9.12 9.10
N GLY A 114 -4.00 -8.76 8.79
CA GLY A 114 -4.64 -7.55 9.29
C GLY A 114 -5.00 -7.62 10.77
N LEU A 115 -5.44 -6.49 11.31
CA LEU A 115 -5.79 -6.34 12.72
C LEU A 115 -6.95 -7.26 13.13
N ASP A 116 -6.96 -7.62 14.40
CA ASP A 116 -8.10 -8.21 15.08
C ASP A 116 -8.77 -7.17 15.99
N LEU A 117 -10.06 -6.93 15.79
CA LEU A 117 -10.83 -5.96 16.57
C LEU A 117 -10.94 -6.32 18.06
N GLY A 118 -10.77 -7.60 18.40
CA GLY A 118 -10.71 -8.06 19.79
C GLY A 118 -9.35 -7.86 20.45
N LYS A 119 -8.32 -7.43 19.71
CA LYS A 119 -6.96 -7.25 20.22
C LYS A 119 -6.63 -5.78 20.38
N GLU A 120 -6.60 -5.34 21.63
CA GLU A 120 -6.28 -3.96 21.99
C GLU A 120 -4.91 -3.52 21.45
N SER A 121 -3.93 -4.42 21.45
CA SER A 121 -2.58 -4.17 20.93
C SER A 121 -2.58 -3.69 19.47
N ASP A 122 -3.43 -4.27 18.62
CA ASP A 122 -3.50 -3.91 17.20
C ASP A 122 -4.12 -2.53 17.00
N ILE A 123 -5.13 -2.21 17.80
CA ILE A 123 -5.77 -0.90 17.82
C ILE A 123 -4.74 0.14 18.27
N LEU A 124 -4.02 -0.11 19.37
CA LEU A 124 -2.98 0.78 19.87
C LEU A 124 -1.86 0.98 18.84
N LEU A 125 -1.43 -0.07 18.15
CA LEU A 125 -0.43 0.00 17.09
C LEU A 125 -0.85 0.94 15.96
N LEU A 126 -2.11 0.83 15.54
CA LEU A 126 -2.69 1.66 14.49
C LEU A 126 -2.92 3.12 14.93
N LEU A 127 -3.17 3.34 16.22
CA LEU A 127 -3.37 4.67 16.80
C LEU A 127 -2.07 5.35 17.24
N ASP A 128 -0.95 4.63 17.33
CA ASP A 128 0.37 5.19 17.64
C ASP A 128 0.92 5.97 16.43
N ASN A 129 0.29 7.09 16.09
CA ASN A 129 0.76 7.99 15.05
C ASN A 129 0.22 9.41 15.25
N ARG A 130 1.14 10.36 15.34
CA ARG A 130 0.85 11.80 15.24
C ARG A 130 1.42 12.34 13.93
N LEU A 131 0.74 13.34 13.37
CA LEU A 131 1.14 13.91 12.08
C LEU A 131 2.59 14.44 12.13
N GLY A 132 3.44 13.87 11.27
CA GLY A 132 4.86 14.23 11.20
C GLY A 132 5.70 13.83 12.40
N GLN A 133 5.22 12.91 13.24
CA GLN A 133 5.94 12.43 14.43
C GLN A 133 7.26 11.75 14.10
N THR A 134 7.26 10.96 13.02
CA THR A 134 8.37 10.06 12.70
C THR A 134 8.81 10.26 11.26
N THR A 135 10.12 10.32 11.06
CA THR A 135 10.75 10.44 9.74
C THR A 135 11.62 9.22 9.46
N TYR A 136 11.69 8.83 8.20
CA TYR A 136 12.57 7.77 7.72
C TYR A 136 12.93 8.03 6.26
N ASP A 137 14.20 7.79 5.89
CA ASP A 137 14.72 7.94 4.53
C ASP A 137 14.36 9.30 3.87
N GLY A 138 14.34 10.39 4.64
CA GLY A 138 14.02 11.73 4.14
C GLY A 138 12.53 11.98 3.84
N GLY A 139 11.63 11.14 4.34
CA GLY A 139 10.18 11.38 4.34
C GLY A 139 9.55 11.10 5.70
N TYR A 140 8.22 11.17 5.76
CA TYR A 140 7.43 10.88 6.97
C TYR A 140 6.78 9.52 6.88
N VAL A 141 6.73 8.83 8.01
CA VAL A 141 6.19 7.46 8.10
C VAL A 141 5.30 7.33 9.33
N HIS A 142 4.42 6.35 9.31
CA HIS A 142 3.56 6.03 10.45
C HIS A 142 4.38 5.44 11.60
N ASN A 143 4.29 6.05 12.79
CA ASN A 143 5.16 5.70 13.92
C ASN A 143 4.98 4.26 14.42
N GLY A 144 3.76 3.84 14.75
CA GLY A 144 3.47 2.50 15.25
C GLY A 144 3.87 1.41 14.25
N LEU A 145 3.43 1.54 12.99
CA LEU A 145 3.79 0.61 11.92
C LEU A 145 5.32 0.51 11.71
N LEU A 146 6.08 1.60 11.86
CA LEU A 146 7.54 1.55 11.76
C LEU A 146 8.14 0.71 12.88
N LYS A 147 7.67 0.90 14.13
CA LYS A 147 8.13 0.11 15.28
C LYS A 147 7.85 -1.38 15.09
N ALA A 148 6.64 -1.73 14.62
CA ALA A 148 6.29 -3.11 14.33
C ALA A 148 7.17 -3.71 13.22
N ALA A 149 7.44 -2.93 12.16
CA ALA A 149 8.33 -3.37 11.08
C ALA A 149 9.78 -3.57 11.57
N GLN A 150 10.29 -2.69 12.43
CA GLN A 150 11.61 -2.84 13.05
C GLN A 150 11.68 -4.10 13.92
N TYR A 151 10.64 -4.36 14.71
CA TYR A 151 10.53 -5.58 15.52
C TYR A 151 10.60 -6.85 14.64
N VAL A 152 9.81 -6.92 13.56
CA VAL A 152 9.85 -8.07 12.65
C VAL A 152 11.22 -8.22 11.99
N LEU A 153 11.85 -7.13 11.57
CA LEU A 153 13.19 -7.20 10.97
C LEU A 153 14.23 -7.69 11.98
N GLU A 154 14.18 -7.23 13.23
CA GLU A 154 15.12 -7.64 14.28
C GLU A 154 14.96 -9.12 14.61
N GLU A 155 13.73 -9.58 14.73
CA GLU A 155 13.40 -10.95 15.06
C GLU A 155 13.74 -11.92 13.92
N GLU A 156 13.45 -11.54 12.68
CA GLU A 156 13.46 -12.48 11.55
C GLU A 156 14.63 -12.29 10.57
N CYS A 157 15.50 -11.28 10.74
CA CYS A 157 16.60 -11.07 9.78
C CYS A 157 17.55 -12.26 9.68
N GLY A 158 17.77 -12.99 10.78
CA GLY A 158 18.61 -14.19 10.77
C GLY A 158 18.02 -15.29 9.90
N VAL A 159 16.74 -15.62 10.13
CA VAL A 159 16.02 -16.64 9.36
C VAL A 159 15.93 -16.23 7.88
N LEU A 160 15.49 -14.99 7.60
CA LEU A 160 15.38 -14.49 6.23
C LEU A 160 16.73 -14.47 5.50
N GLY A 161 17.80 -14.04 6.19
CA GLY A 161 19.15 -14.04 5.64
C GLY A 161 19.61 -15.44 5.24
N GLU A 162 19.44 -16.43 6.12
CA GLU A 162 19.77 -17.82 5.80
C GLU A 162 18.97 -18.36 4.61
N LEU A 163 17.67 -18.06 4.55
CA LEU A 163 16.80 -18.50 3.46
C LEU A 163 17.24 -17.90 2.12
N VAL A 164 17.57 -16.61 2.11
CA VAL A 164 18.09 -15.92 0.92
C VAL A 164 19.42 -16.52 0.46
N GLU A 165 20.33 -16.80 1.40
CA GLU A 165 21.65 -17.38 1.08
C GLU A 165 21.53 -18.80 0.52
N LYS A 166 20.63 -19.62 1.08
CA LYS A 166 20.33 -20.98 0.63
C LYS A 166 19.61 -20.99 -0.72
N ASN A 167 18.76 -19.99 -1.00
CA ASN A 167 17.92 -19.92 -2.19
C ASN A 167 18.25 -18.67 -3.04
N ARG A 168 19.45 -18.67 -3.64
CA ARG A 168 19.99 -17.50 -4.35
C ARG A 168 19.22 -17.05 -5.59
N ASP A 169 18.33 -17.87 -6.12
CA ASP A 169 17.50 -17.52 -7.28
C ASP A 169 16.10 -17.02 -6.86
N TYR A 170 15.77 -17.04 -5.57
CA TYR A 170 14.42 -16.77 -5.09
C TYR A 170 14.18 -15.28 -4.89
N SER A 171 12.95 -14.81 -5.08
CA SER A 171 12.56 -13.48 -4.62
C SER A 171 12.33 -13.45 -3.11
N LEU A 172 12.41 -12.27 -2.49
CA LEU A 172 11.98 -12.03 -1.12
C LEU A 172 10.76 -11.12 -1.16
N THR A 173 9.60 -11.66 -0.83
CA THR A 173 8.32 -10.98 -0.95
C THR A 173 7.69 -10.75 0.42
N PHE A 174 7.50 -9.49 0.78
CA PHE A 174 6.73 -9.09 1.95
C PHE A 174 5.28 -8.85 1.56
N VAL A 175 4.33 -9.50 2.20
CA VAL A 175 2.90 -9.36 1.86
C VAL A 175 2.09 -9.15 3.12
N GLY A 176 1.13 -8.23 3.07
CA GLY A 176 0.28 -7.99 4.23
C GLY A 176 -1.06 -7.40 3.87
N HIS A 177 -2.02 -7.56 4.77
CA HIS A 177 -3.38 -7.02 4.63
C HIS A 177 -3.67 -5.94 5.68
N SER A 178 -4.37 -4.87 5.31
CA SER A 178 -4.88 -3.86 6.23
C SER A 178 -3.76 -3.25 7.11
N LEU A 179 -3.79 -3.50 8.43
CA LEU A 179 -2.72 -3.13 9.35
C LEU A 179 -1.37 -3.75 8.95
N GLY A 180 -1.37 -5.06 8.67
CA GLY A 180 -0.18 -5.80 8.23
C GLY A 180 0.40 -5.28 6.92
N ALA A 181 -0.44 -4.76 6.01
CA ALA A 181 0.00 -4.14 4.76
C ALA A 181 0.88 -2.89 5.01
N GLY A 182 0.52 -2.11 6.03
CA GLY A 182 1.31 -0.96 6.48
C GLY A 182 2.64 -1.37 7.11
N VAL A 183 2.65 -2.47 7.88
CA VAL A 183 3.86 -3.04 8.48
C VAL A 183 4.82 -3.53 7.40
N VAL A 184 4.35 -4.36 6.44
CA VAL A 184 5.22 -4.90 5.38
C VAL A 184 5.77 -3.82 4.46
N THR A 185 5.04 -2.71 4.28
CA THR A 185 5.52 -1.55 3.53
C THR A 185 6.80 -0.99 4.16
N LEU A 186 6.76 -0.73 5.47
CA LEU A 186 7.90 -0.17 6.19
C LEU A 186 9.01 -1.20 6.38
N LEU A 187 8.65 -2.47 6.56
CA LEU A 187 9.60 -3.59 6.60
C LEU A 187 10.37 -3.70 5.28
N THR A 188 9.70 -3.52 4.15
CA THR A 188 10.35 -3.52 2.82
C THR A 188 11.34 -2.36 2.68
N MET A 189 10.96 -1.17 3.15
CA MET A 189 11.88 -0.03 3.14
C MET A 189 13.11 -0.30 4.01
N LEU A 190 12.93 -0.86 5.21
CA LEU A 190 14.04 -1.26 6.08
C LEU A 190 14.91 -2.34 5.41
N ALA A 191 14.30 -3.37 4.83
CA ALA A 191 14.99 -4.46 4.14
C ALA A 191 15.86 -3.97 2.98
N VAL A 192 15.32 -3.06 2.15
CA VAL A 192 16.05 -2.46 1.02
C VAL A 192 17.21 -1.57 1.48
N LYS A 193 17.10 -0.95 2.65
CA LYS A 193 18.15 -0.11 3.22
C LYS A 193 19.18 -0.90 4.04
N ASN A 194 18.86 -2.14 4.40
CA ASN A 194 19.68 -3.02 5.23
C ASN A 194 19.87 -4.41 4.59
N THR A 195 20.19 -4.46 3.29
CA THR A 195 20.36 -5.72 2.55
C THR A 195 21.44 -6.61 3.12
N GLU A 196 22.46 -6.05 3.78
CA GLU A 196 23.51 -6.78 4.49
C GLU A 196 22.97 -7.67 5.62
N ARG A 197 21.83 -7.30 6.21
CA ARG A 197 21.16 -8.11 7.24
C ARG A 197 20.30 -9.24 6.65
N LEU A 198 20.13 -9.28 5.33
CA LEU A 198 19.25 -10.19 4.61
C LEU A 198 20.01 -10.92 3.50
N GLY A 199 21.25 -11.35 3.78
CA GLY A 199 22.05 -12.15 2.84
C GLY A 199 22.50 -11.40 1.59
N PHE A 200 22.63 -10.07 1.66
CA PHE A 200 23.03 -9.19 0.55
C PHE A 200 22.12 -9.32 -0.69
N ILE A 201 20.83 -9.57 -0.49
CA ILE A 201 19.86 -9.68 -1.57
C ILE A 201 19.81 -8.40 -2.43
N GLU A 202 19.77 -8.58 -3.74
CA GLU A 202 19.65 -7.49 -4.69
C GLU A 202 18.25 -6.83 -4.60
N ARG A 203 18.18 -5.49 -4.60
CA ARG A 203 16.90 -4.73 -4.50
C ARG A 203 15.81 -5.22 -5.46
N LYS A 204 16.15 -5.57 -6.71
CA LYS A 204 15.19 -6.05 -7.72
C LYS A 204 14.51 -7.39 -7.37
N ARG A 205 15.08 -8.14 -6.42
CA ARG A 205 14.50 -9.40 -5.90
C ARG A 205 13.64 -9.18 -4.67
N ILE A 206 13.65 -7.98 -4.09
CA ILE A 206 12.77 -7.62 -2.98
C ILE A 206 11.47 -7.07 -3.55
N ARG A 207 10.34 -7.59 -3.10
CA ARG A 207 9.00 -7.15 -3.51
C ARG A 207 8.10 -6.98 -2.31
N CYS A 208 7.12 -6.10 -2.44
CA CYS A 208 6.09 -5.89 -1.44
C CYS A 208 4.70 -5.82 -2.08
N PHE A 209 3.75 -6.54 -1.48
CA PHE A 209 2.34 -6.49 -1.84
C PHE A 209 1.51 -6.07 -0.63
N ALA A 210 1.15 -4.79 -0.60
CA ALA A 210 0.37 -4.17 0.45
C ALA A 210 -1.11 -4.23 0.07
N ILE A 211 -1.86 -5.19 0.62
CA ILE A 211 -3.27 -5.43 0.29
C ILE A 211 -4.15 -4.58 1.21
N ALA A 212 -4.98 -3.71 0.62
CA ALA A 212 -5.83 -2.76 1.35
C ALA A 212 -5.08 -1.93 2.41
N PRO A 213 -3.97 -1.24 2.05
CA PRO A 213 -3.08 -0.65 3.04
C PRO A 213 -3.64 0.60 3.69
N ALA A 214 -3.27 0.80 4.96
CA ALA A 214 -3.36 2.12 5.58
C ALA A 214 -2.38 3.10 4.92
N ARG A 215 -2.71 4.39 5.00
CA ARG A 215 -1.77 5.46 4.63
C ARG A 215 -0.61 5.48 5.61
N CYS A 216 0.57 5.06 5.18
CA CYS A 216 1.69 4.81 6.08
C CYS A 216 2.98 5.56 5.74
N ILE A 217 3.10 6.16 4.55
CA ILE A 217 4.31 6.88 4.12
C ILE A 217 3.98 8.16 3.36
N SER A 218 4.86 9.17 3.41
CA SER A 218 4.71 10.41 2.66
C SER A 218 4.87 10.22 1.15
N LEU A 219 4.38 11.19 0.37
CA LEU A 219 4.32 11.07 -1.10
C LEU A 219 5.68 10.82 -1.75
N ASN A 220 6.76 11.48 -1.27
CA ASN A 220 8.11 11.24 -1.79
C ASN A 220 8.55 9.78 -1.62
N LEU A 221 8.21 9.16 -0.48
CA LEU A 221 8.52 7.75 -0.22
C LEU A 221 7.63 6.82 -1.04
N ALA A 222 6.33 7.15 -1.16
CA ALA A 222 5.40 6.38 -1.99
C ALA A 222 5.87 6.31 -3.45
N VAL A 223 6.34 7.43 -4.00
CA VAL A 223 6.91 7.45 -5.35
C VAL A 223 8.26 6.74 -5.36
N ARG A 224 9.22 7.06 -4.47
CA ARG A 224 10.59 6.47 -4.49
C ARG A 224 10.65 4.94 -4.37
N TYR A 225 9.67 4.33 -3.69
CA TYR A 225 9.63 2.88 -3.50
C TYR A 225 8.60 2.18 -4.40
N ALA A 226 8.04 2.87 -5.40
CA ALA A 226 7.06 2.29 -6.33
C ALA A 226 7.63 1.22 -7.27
N ASP A 227 8.95 1.05 -7.32
CA ASP A 227 9.64 -0.03 -8.02
C ASP A 227 9.55 -1.38 -7.27
N VAL A 228 9.40 -1.34 -5.94
CA VAL A 228 9.38 -2.54 -5.08
C VAL A 228 8.08 -2.73 -4.31
N ILE A 229 7.31 -1.66 -4.06
CA ILE A 229 6.05 -1.69 -3.31
C ILE A 229 4.84 -1.58 -4.23
N ASN A 230 3.94 -2.55 -4.13
CA ASN A 230 2.70 -2.67 -4.88
C ASN A 230 1.51 -2.68 -3.92
N SER A 231 0.66 -1.66 -3.96
CA SER A 231 -0.58 -1.58 -3.21
C SER A 231 -1.76 -2.11 -4.01
N VAL A 232 -2.62 -2.93 -3.40
CA VAL A 232 -3.83 -3.47 -4.05
C VAL A 232 -5.05 -2.95 -3.32
N VAL A 233 -5.98 -2.34 -4.06
CA VAL A 233 -7.21 -1.79 -3.50
C VAL A 233 -8.42 -2.30 -4.28
N LEU A 234 -9.40 -2.85 -3.56
CA LEU A 234 -10.68 -3.24 -4.14
C LEU A 234 -11.66 -2.08 -4.03
N GLN A 235 -12.15 -1.62 -5.17
CA GLN A 235 -13.28 -0.70 -5.32
C GLN A 235 -13.28 0.47 -4.31
N ASP A 236 -14.26 0.49 -3.39
CA ASP A 236 -14.58 1.62 -2.51
C ASP A 236 -13.93 1.46 -1.13
N ASP A 237 -12.91 0.61 -0.99
CA ASP A 237 -12.16 0.43 0.25
C ASP A 237 -11.72 1.80 0.81
N PHE A 238 -11.98 1.99 2.10
CA PHE A 238 -11.81 3.24 2.81
C PHE A 238 -10.42 3.43 3.37
N LEU A 239 -9.72 2.34 3.72
CA LEU A 239 -8.50 2.46 4.52
C LEU A 239 -7.37 3.20 3.77
N PRO A 240 -7.13 2.93 2.46
CA PRO A 240 -6.18 3.69 1.66
C PRO A 240 -6.58 5.16 1.45
N ARG A 241 -7.85 5.49 1.68
CA ARG A 241 -8.48 6.79 1.41
C ARG A 241 -8.73 7.65 2.65
N THR A 242 -8.45 7.15 3.84
CA THR A 242 -8.82 7.83 5.09
C THR A 242 -7.59 8.41 5.79
N THR A 243 -7.56 9.74 6.00
CA THR A 243 -6.54 10.45 6.83
C THR A 243 -6.96 10.51 8.29
N VAL A 244 -8.22 10.17 8.57
CA VAL A 244 -8.85 10.38 9.86
C VAL A 244 -8.09 9.58 10.90
N ALA A 245 -7.69 10.25 11.98
CA ALA A 245 -7.27 9.60 13.21
C ALA A 245 -8.33 8.55 13.53
N LEU A 246 -7.98 7.27 13.34
CA LEU A 246 -8.92 6.16 13.40
C LEU A 246 -9.75 6.16 14.69
N GLU A 247 -9.21 6.80 15.74
CA GLU A 247 -9.91 7.16 16.97
C GLU A 247 -11.32 7.72 16.76
N ASP A 248 -11.52 8.66 15.82
CA ASP A 248 -12.82 9.31 15.61
C ASP A 248 -13.81 8.35 14.93
N VAL A 249 -13.34 7.49 14.02
CA VAL A 249 -14.18 6.50 13.33
C VAL A 249 -14.58 5.37 14.26
N TYR A 250 -13.63 4.88 15.07
CA TYR A 250 -13.87 3.83 16.07
C TYR A 250 -14.73 4.31 17.24
N LYS A 251 -14.52 5.54 17.75
CA LYS A 251 -15.37 6.13 18.81
C LYS A 251 -16.77 6.49 18.31
N SER A 252 -16.93 6.81 17.02
CA SER A 252 -18.19 7.31 16.45
C SER A 252 -19.04 6.24 15.73
N LEU A 253 -18.63 4.96 15.77
CA LEU A 253 -19.50 3.82 15.41
C LEU A 253 -20.85 3.84 16.15
N PHE A 254 -20.94 4.55 17.29
CA PHE A 254 -22.17 4.73 18.07
C PHE A 254 -23.09 5.88 17.59
N CYS A 255 -22.69 6.74 16.63
CA CYS A 255 -23.56 7.74 16.00
C CYS A 255 -23.10 8.08 14.57
N PHE A 256 -23.52 7.27 13.59
CA PHE A 256 -23.24 7.49 12.16
C PHE A 256 -23.65 8.90 11.64
N PRO A 257 -24.79 9.50 12.06
CA PRO A 257 -25.12 10.87 11.68
C PRO A 257 -24.12 11.91 12.20
N CYS A 258 -23.63 11.73 13.42
CA CYS A 258 -22.64 12.61 14.04
C CYS A 258 -21.29 12.50 13.31
N LEU A 259 -20.86 11.27 12.96
CA LEU A 259 -19.67 11.02 12.15
C LEU A 259 -19.74 11.77 10.81
N LEU A 260 -20.85 11.63 10.09
CA LEU A 260 -21.06 12.30 8.80
C LEU A 260 -21.01 13.83 8.91
N CYS A 261 -21.58 14.40 9.97
CA CYS A 261 -21.50 15.84 10.22
C CYS A 261 -20.07 16.29 10.52
N ILE A 262 -19.32 15.56 11.34
CA ILE A 262 -17.91 15.87 11.65
C ILE A 262 -17.04 15.75 10.40
N MET A 263 -17.23 14.69 9.60
CA MET A 263 -16.50 14.50 8.36
C MET A 263 -16.84 15.58 7.33
N CYS A 264 -18.13 15.95 7.20
CA CYS A 264 -18.55 17.05 6.35
C CYS A 264 -17.93 18.39 6.77
N LEU A 265 -17.94 18.70 8.07
CA LEU A 265 -17.31 19.91 8.61
C LEU A 265 -15.81 19.91 8.37
N LYS A 266 -15.11 18.80 8.64
CA LYS A 266 -13.67 18.67 8.36
C LYS A 266 -13.39 18.90 6.87
N ASP A 267 -14.03 18.14 5.97
CA ASP A 267 -13.82 18.28 4.52
C ASP A 267 -14.18 19.66 3.97
N THR A 268 -15.23 20.30 4.51
CA THR A 268 -15.68 21.63 4.05
C THR A 268 -14.76 22.74 4.57
N CYS A 269 -14.19 22.58 5.76
CA CYS A 269 -13.34 23.57 6.40
C CYS A 269 -11.84 23.37 6.13
N THR A 270 -11.40 22.18 5.70
CA THR A 270 -10.05 21.95 5.21
C THR A 270 -9.95 22.35 3.75
N LEU A 271 -9.14 23.37 3.46
CA LEU A 271 -8.75 23.71 2.09
C LEU A 271 -7.90 22.57 1.51
N GLU A 272 -8.41 21.91 0.48
CA GLU A 272 -7.76 20.79 -0.23
C GLU A 272 -6.32 21.14 -0.65
N GLU A 273 -6.11 22.36 -1.16
CA GLU A 273 -4.77 22.88 -1.50
C GLU A 273 -3.80 22.91 -0.31
N LYS A 274 -4.25 23.29 0.89
CA LYS A 274 -3.40 23.32 2.09
C LYS A 274 -3.02 21.92 2.55
N MET A 275 -3.92 20.94 2.39
CA MET A 275 -3.61 19.56 2.76
C MET A 275 -2.69 18.86 1.75
N LEU A 276 -2.82 19.18 0.46
CA LEU A 276 -1.97 18.66 -0.60
C LEU A 276 -0.52 19.16 -0.48
N GLN A 277 -0.32 20.33 0.13
CA GLN A 277 0.99 20.94 0.34
C GLN A 277 1.68 20.47 1.64
N ASP A 278 0.99 19.80 2.57
CA ASP A 278 1.64 19.33 3.81
C ASP A 278 2.54 18.10 3.54
N PRO A 279 3.87 18.21 3.67
CA PRO A 279 4.78 17.11 3.38
C PRO A 279 4.67 15.97 4.40
N ARG A 280 4.07 16.21 5.57
CA ARG A 280 3.88 15.23 6.65
C ARG A 280 2.72 14.28 6.38
N ARG A 281 1.89 14.58 5.38
CA ARG A 281 0.74 13.77 5.05
C ARG A 281 1.16 12.40 4.50
N LEU A 282 0.52 11.36 5.00
CA LEU A 282 0.76 9.98 4.59
C LEU A 282 -0.22 9.58 3.48
N TYR A 283 0.20 8.65 2.62
CA TYR A 283 -0.51 8.14 1.45
C TYR A 283 -0.40 6.61 1.37
N ALA A 284 -1.18 6.01 0.48
CA ALA A 284 -1.01 4.61 0.11
C ALA A 284 0.36 4.44 -0.57
N PRO A 285 1.10 3.36 -0.26
CA PRO A 285 2.48 3.23 -0.68
C PRO A 285 2.63 2.66 -2.10
N GLY A 286 3.63 3.14 -2.83
CA GLY A 286 4.09 2.50 -4.08
C GLY A 286 3.12 2.57 -5.26
N ARG A 287 3.28 1.63 -6.20
CA ARG A 287 2.39 1.45 -7.36
C ARG A 287 1.04 0.89 -6.90
N LEU A 288 -0.06 1.46 -7.38
CA LEU A 288 -1.41 1.02 -7.01
C LEU A 288 -2.03 0.14 -8.09
N TYR A 289 -2.74 -0.90 -7.66
CA TYR A 289 -3.61 -1.76 -8.45
C TYR A 289 -5.04 -1.60 -7.93
N HIS A 290 -5.90 -0.99 -8.72
CA HIS A 290 -7.29 -0.75 -8.37
C HIS A 290 -8.20 -1.74 -9.08
N ILE A 291 -8.82 -2.65 -8.31
CA ILE A 291 -9.76 -3.66 -8.79
C ILE A 291 -11.17 -3.06 -8.78
N ILE A 292 -11.79 -2.95 -9.96
CA ILE A 292 -13.10 -2.34 -10.15
C ILE A 292 -14.10 -3.41 -10.58
N VAL A 293 -15.07 -3.68 -9.72
CA VAL A 293 -16.09 -4.71 -9.86
C VAL A 293 -17.52 -4.13 -9.93
N ARG A 294 -17.68 -2.82 -9.74
CA ARG A 294 -18.97 -2.11 -9.83
C ARG A 294 -18.82 -0.76 -10.56
N LYS A 295 -19.88 -0.35 -11.27
CA LYS A 295 -19.95 0.97 -11.94
C LYS A 295 -20.74 1.98 -11.10
N PRO A 296 -20.47 3.29 -11.26
CA PRO A 296 -21.29 4.34 -10.67
C PRO A 296 -22.78 4.16 -10.99
N PHE A 297 -23.62 4.33 -9.96
CA PHE A 297 -25.09 4.28 -10.02
C PHE A 297 -25.69 2.93 -10.43
N ARG A 298 -24.88 1.87 -10.53
CA ARG A 298 -25.36 0.52 -10.84
C ARG A 298 -24.99 -0.42 -9.72
N CYS A 299 -25.99 -0.90 -8.98
CA CYS A 299 -25.82 -1.98 -8.00
C CYS A 299 -25.45 -3.34 -8.64
N LYS A 300 -25.43 -3.42 -9.98
CA LYS A 300 -25.03 -4.64 -10.70
C LYS A 300 -23.51 -4.75 -10.76
N ARG A 301 -22.99 -5.91 -10.34
CA ARG A 301 -21.59 -6.28 -10.53
C ARG A 301 -21.26 -6.29 -12.03
N ILE A 302 -20.07 -5.77 -12.35
CA ILE A 302 -19.49 -5.85 -13.68
C ILE A 302 -18.38 -6.91 -13.71
N SER A 303 -17.90 -7.25 -14.90
CA SER A 303 -16.64 -7.98 -15.04
C SER A 303 -15.52 -7.17 -14.37
N PRO A 304 -14.75 -7.78 -13.44
CA PRO A 304 -13.63 -7.11 -12.80
C PRO A 304 -12.67 -6.50 -13.82
N LEU A 305 -12.27 -5.26 -13.55
CA LEU A 305 -11.29 -4.50 -14.31
C LEU A 305 -10.18 -4.06 -13.35
N VAL A 306 -8.93 -4.34 -13.68
CA VAL A 306 -7.80 -3.89 -12.86
C VAL A 306 -7.07 -2.79 -13.60
N ARG A 307 -6.88 -1.68 -12.91
CA ARG A 307 -6.08 -0.55 -13.39
C ARG A 307 -4.87 -0.34 -12.50
N THR A 308 -3.77 0.12 -13.08
CA THR A 308 -2.54 0.38 -12.35
C THR A 308 -1.90 1.71 -12.73
N ALA A 309 -1.32 2.37 -11.74
CA ALA A 309 -0.50 3.56 -11.92
C ALA A 309 0.41 3.79 -10.69
N VAL A 310 1.39 4.68 -10.83
CA VAL A 310 2.05 5.37 -9.71
C VAL A 310 1.42 6.76 -9.54
N PRO A 311 0.42 6.94 -8.65
CA PRO A 311 -0.33 8.19 -8.60
C PRO A 311 0.44 9.30 -7.91
N VAL A 312 0.91 10.25 -8.73
CA VAL A 312 1.49 11.52 -8.27
C VAL A 312 0.43 12.62 -8.25
N ASP A 313 -0.34 12.72 -9.34
CA ASP A 313 -1.52 13.56 -9.46
C ASP A 313 -2.78 12.79 -8.97
N GLY A 314 -3.69 13.46 -8.28
CA GLY A 314 -4.94 12.86 -7.75
C GLY A 314 -4.78 11.92 -6.53
N ARG A 315 -3.57 11.38 -6.29
CA ARG A 315 -3.09 10.73 -5.04
C ARG A 315 -3.97 9.64 -4.42
N PHE A 316 -4.98 9.17 -5.14
CA PHE A 316 -5.94 8.13 -4.73
C PHE A 316 -6.51 8.38 -3.32
N GLU A 317 -6.93 9.62 -3.07
CA GLU A 317 -7.16 10.11 -1.71
C GLU A 317 -8.61 10.45 -1.37
N HIS A 318 -9.50 10.46 -2.35
CA HIS A 318 -10.86 10.90 -2.14
C HIS A 318 -11.67 9.84 -1.41
N ILE A 319 -12.22 10.20 -0.24
CA ILE A 319 -13.13 9.34 0.51
C ILE A 319 -14.36 9.03 -0.35
N VAL A 320 -14.68 7.73 -0.48
CA VAL A 320 -15.89 7.22 -1.13
C VAL A 320 -16.80 6.65 -0.05
N LEU A 321 -18.05 7.11 0.00
CA LEU A 321 -19.06 6.54 0.91
C LEU A 321 -19.81 5.43 0.18
N SER A 322 -19.65 4.18 0.63
CA SER A 322 -20.30 3.00 0.05
C SER A 322 -20.79 2.08 1.15
N CYS A 323 -21.95 1.44 0.93
CA CYS A 323 -22.45 0.40 1.85
C CYS A 323 -21.60 -0.88 1.83
N ASN A 324 -20.70 -1.02 0.85
CA ASN A 324 -19.81 -2.17 0.69
C ASN A 324 -18.40 -1.91 1.21
N THR A 325 -18.12 -0.73 1.78
CA THR A 325 -16.77 -0.30 2.15
C THR A 325 -16.04 -1.29 3.07
N THR A 326 -16.73 -1.90 4.04
CA THR A 326 -16.13 -2.94 4.91
C THR A 326 -15.91 -4.26 4.17
N SER A 327 -16.80 -4.62 3.25
CA SER A 327 -16.65 -5.81 2.41
C SER A 327 -15.48 -5.66 1.44
N ASP A 328 -15.35 -4.49 0.81
CA ASP A 328 -14.26 -4.17 -0.11
C ASP A 328 -12.89 -4.18 0.60
N HIS A 329 -12.87 -3.87 1.90
CA HIS A 329 -11.66 -3.95 2.72
C HIS A 329 -11.28 -5.39 3.11
N ALA A 330 -12.24 -6.32 3.17
CA ALA A 330 -11.98 -7.65 3.70
C ALA A 330 -11.17 -8.51 2.72
N ILE A 331 -10.10 -9.11 3.21
CA ILE A 331 -9.16 -9.91 2.41
C ILE A 331 -9.82 -11.03 1.62
N ILE A 332 -10.90 -11.64 2.14
CA ILE A 332 -11.64 -12.69 1.44
C ILE A 332 -12.29 -12.19 0.14
N TRP A 333 -12.85 -10.98 0.14
CA TRP A 333 -13.45 -10.39 -1.05
C TRP A 333 -12.38 -9.91 -2.03
N ILE A 334 -11.27 -9.37 -1.53
CA ILE A 334 -10.11 -9.01 -2.35
C ILE A 334 -9.53 -10.25 -3.04
N GLN A 335 -9.38 -11.36 -2.32
CA GLN A 335 -8.94 -12.64 -2.87
C GLN A 335 -9.89 -13.13 -3.97
N GLN A 336 -11.19 -13.16 -3.71
CA GLN A 336 -12.17 -13.64 -4.70
C GLN A 336 -12.22 -12.77 -5.96
N GLU A 337 -12.25 -11.45 -5.81
CA GLU A 337 -12.34 -10.55 -6.96
C GLU A 337 -11.01 -10.44 -7.72
N SER A 338 -9.86 -10.57 -7.04
CA SER A 338 -8.56 -10.68 -7.71
C SER A 338 -8.44 -11.99 -8.50
N GLU A 339 -8.85 -13.13 -7.94
CA GLU A 339 -8.87 -14.41 -8.67
C GLU A 339 -9.75 -14.31 -9.93
N ARG A 340 -10.96 -13.76 -9.80
CA ARG A 340 -11.88 -13.55 -10.92
C ARG A 340 -11.30 -12.60 -11.98
N ALA A 341 -10.67 -11.51 -11.55
CA ALA A 341 -10.01 -10.58 -12.45
C ALA A 341 -8.87 -11.26 -13.23
N PHE A 342 -8.03 -12.03 -12.54
CA PHE A 342 -6.91 -12.75 -13.13
C PHE A 342 -7.37 -13.78 -14.17
N HIS A 343 -8.39 -14.58 -13.87
CA HIS A 343 -8.96 -15.51 -14.86
C HIS A 343 -9.47 -14.81 -16.12
N ILE A 344 -10.17 -13.68 -15.97
CA ILE A 344 -10.67 -12.91 -17.12
C ILE A 344 -9.51 -12.33 -17.95
N MET A 345 -8.43 -11.89 -17.31
CA MET A 345 -7.23 -11.43 -18.02
C MET A 345 -6.61 -12.56 -18.84
N LEU A 346 -6.46 -13.76 -18.25
CA LEU A 346 -5.94 -14.94 -18.94
C LEU A 346 -6.81 -15.37 -20.13
N GLU A 347 -8.14 -15.34 -19.99
CA GLU A 347 -9.05 -15.64 -21.09
C GLU A 347 -8.90 -14.66 -22.25
N LYS A 348 -8.82 -13.36 -21.95
CA LYS A 348 -8.60 -12.32 -22.97
C LYS A 348 -7.25 -12.48 -23.69
N GLU A 349 -6.18 -12.81 -22.96
CA GLU A 349 -4.87 -13.10 -23.54
C GLU A 349 -4.88 -14.34 -24.44
N ARG A 350 -5.59 -15.41 -24.03
CA ARG A 350 -5.74 -16.63 -24.85
C ARG A 350 -6.51 -16.36 -26.14
N ILE A 351 -7.59 -15.59 -26.08
CA ILE A 351 -8.39 -15.20 -27.26
C ILE A 351 -7.56 -14.36 -28.23
N THR A 352 -6.60 -13.56 -27.74
CA THR A 352 -5.72 -12.75 -28.59
C THR A 352 -4.52 -13.52 -29.15
N SER A 353 -4.40 -14.82 -28.88
CA SER A 353 -3.47 -15.80 -29.49
C SER A 353 -2.08 -15.24 -29.86
N ILE A 354 -1.37 -14.71 -28.88
CA ILE A 354 -0.01 -14.20 -29.06
C ILE A 354 0.98 -15.38 -28.93
N PRO A 355 1.83 -15.66 -29.95
CA PRO A 355 2.87 -16.68 -29.87
C PRO A 355 3.81 -16.51 -28.66
N PRO A 356 4.37 -17.60 -28.10
CA PRO A 356 5.24 -17.54 -26.91
C PRO A 356 6.45 -16.59 -27.03
N ALA A 357 7.06 -16.50 -28.21
CA ALA A 357 8.18 -15.58 -28.46
C ALA A 357 7.76 -14.09 -28.32
N GLN A 358 6.59 -13.74 -28.86
CA GLN A 358 6.01 -12.40 -28.70
C GLN A 358 5.58 -12.12 -27.25
N ARG A 359 5.31 -13.17 -26.44
CA ARG A 359 5.01 -13.02 -25.01
C ARG A 359 6.23 -12.56 -24.22
N MET A 360 7.41 -13.13 -24.47
CA MET A 360 8.65 -12.68 -23.81
C MET A 360 9.03 -11.27 -24.24
N GLU A 361 8.90 -10.94 -25.53
CA GLU A 361 9.14 -9.59 -26.05
C GLU A 361 8.19 -8.57 -25.42
N ARG A 362 6.90 -8.93 -25.28
CA ARG A 362 5.90 -8.12 -24.58
C ARG A 362 6.19 -7.98 -23.09
N GLN A 363 6.69 -9.01 -22.41
CA GLN A 363 7.11 -8.91 -21.00
C GLN A 363 8.29 -7.94 -20.84
N ALA A 364 9.26 -8.00 -21.75
CA ALA A 364 10.37 -7.06 -21.77
C ALA A 364 9.90 -5.62 -22.08
N SER A 365 8.94 -5.45 -22.99
CA SER A 365 8.36 -4.13 -23.29
C SER A 365 7.57 -3.57 -22.12
N LEU A 366 6.78 -4.39 -21.41
CA LEU A 366 6.05 -3.98 -20.21
C LEU A 366 6.98 -3.58 -19.07
N ALA A 367 8.06 -4.34 -18.83
CA ALA A 367 9.07 -3.96 -17.85
C ALA A 367 9.73 -2.62 -18.19
N LYS A 368 9.93 -2.35 -19.48
CA LYS A 368 10.43 -1.06 -19.97
C LYS A 368 9.40 0.06 -19.76
N GLU A 369 8.14 -0.16 -20.12
CA GLU A 369 7.03 0.78 -19.91
C GLU A 369 6.84 1.12 -18.42
N HIS A 370 6.92 0.13 -17.53
CA HIS A 370 6.89 0.35 -16.09
C HIS A 370 8.04 1.20 -15.57
N ASN A 371 9.25 0.99 -16.11
CA ASN A 371 10.41 1.81 -15.75
C ASN A 371 10.25 3.24 -16.28
N GLU A 372 9.73 3.41 -17.50
CA GLU A 372 9.41 4.72 -18.08
C GLU A 372 8.32 5.44 -17.28
N GLU A 373 7.24 4.75 -16.89
CA GLU A 373 6.19 5.30 -16.03
C GLU A 373 6.72 5.70 -14.65
N TYR A 374 7.55 4.85 -14.05
CA TYR A 374 8.20 5.12 -12.77
C TYR A 374 9.11 6.36 -12.84
N LYS A 375 9.92 6.48 -13.89
CA LYS A 375 10.74 7.67 -14.14
C LYS A 375 9.88 8.92 -14.34
N ALA A 376 8.81 8.83 -15.12
CA ALA A 376 7.87 9.92 -15.32
C ALA A 376 7.20 10.35 -14.01
N ALA A 377 6.85 9.40 -13.13
CA ALA A 377 6.31 9.69 -11.81
C ALA A 377 7.33 10.39 -10.90
N LEU A 378 8.59 9.98 -10.92
CA LEU A 378 9.67 10.66 -10.20
C LEU A 378 9.87 12.10 -10.71
N GLU A 379 9.98 12.29 -12.03
CA GLU A 379 10.10 13.61 -12.66
C GLU A 379 8.90 14.51 -12.34
N ARG A 380 7.69 13.94 -12.36
CA ARG A 380 6.46 14.64 -12.00
C ARG A 380 6.45 15.05 -10.52
N ALA A 381 6.91 14.18 -9.62
CA ALA A 381 7.01 14.49 -8.19
C ALA A 381 8.04 15.62 -7.93
N ILE A 382 9.16 15.63 -8.66
CA ILE A 382 10.14 16.71 -8.62
C ILE A 382 9.51 18.02 -9.12
N ALA A 383 8.78 17.98 -10.24
CA ALA A 383 8.11 19.16 -10.80
C ALA A 383 7.05 19.76 -9.86
N LEU A 384 6.43 18.93 -9.00
CA LEU A 384 5.47 19.37 -7.98
C LEU A 384 6.15 19.79 -6.65
N TYR A 385 7.48 19.92 -6.63
CA TYR A 385 8.28 20.27 -5.46
C TYR A 385 8.01 19.36 -4.25
N VAL A 386 7.75 18.07 -4.49
CA VAL A 386 7.61 17.11 -3.39
C VAL A 386 8.97 16.99 -2.69
N PRO A 387 9.08 17.33 -1.39
CA PRO A 387 10.38 17.41 -0.72
C PRO A 387 11.15 16.09 -0.79
N HIS A 388 12.45 16.17 -1.09
CA HIS A 388 13.36 15.03 -1.14
C HIS A 388 12.99 13.92 -2.15
N ALA A 389 12.23 14.20 -3.21
CA ALA A 389 11.92 13.22 -4.27
C ALA A 389 13.13 12.84 -5.18
N TYR A 390 14.37 13.04 -4.71
CA TYR A 390 15.58 12.73 -5.46
C TYR A 390 15.63 11.25 -5.84
N SER A 391 16.07 10.99 -7.08
CA SER A 391 16.32 9.64 -7.60
C SER A 391 17.24 8.86 -6.63
N PRO A 392 17.00 7.54 -6.42
CA PRO A 392 17.96 6.74 -5.68
C PRO A 392 19.34 6.83 -6.36
N PRO A 393 20.46 6.92 -5.61
CA PRO A 393 21.78 6.92 -6.21
C PRO A 393 21.94 5.65 -7.05
N SER A 394 22.40 5.79 -8.29
CA SER A 394 22.63 4.65 -9.17
C SER A 394 23.73 3.79 -8.57
N TYR A 395 23.37 2.70 -7.93
CA TYR A 395 24.32 1.72 -7.44
C TYR A 395 24.57 0.68 -8.54
N GLY A 396 25.73 0.76 -9.20
CA GLY A 396 26.26 -0.30 -10.06
C GLY A 396 26.61 0.08 -11.50
N THR A 397 27.91 0.30 -11.74
CA THR A 397 28.66 0.18 -13.02
C THR A 397 28.24 1.11 -14.17
N PHE A 398 28.80 2.32 -14.20
CA PHE A 398 29.61 2.89 -15.29
C PHE A 398 30.21 4.20 -14.77
N GLN A 399 31.54 4.34 -14.81
CA GLN A 399 32.21 5.62 -14.50
C GLN A 399 31.86 6.63 -15.59
N GLU A 400 31.02 7.61 -15.29
CA GLU A 400 31.08 8.90 -15.97
C GLU A 400 32.11 9.75 -15.23
N THR A 401 33.30 9.84 -15.81
CA THR A 401 34.31 10.85 -15.50
C THR A 401 33.68 12.25 -15.62
N GLU A 402 33.41 12.89 -14.49
CA GLU A 402 33.19 14.34 -14.45
C GLU A 402 34.51 15.02 -14.85
N LYS A 403 34.53 15.53 -16.09
CA LYS A 403 35.51 16.51 -16.55
C LYS A 403 35.32 17.79 -15.73
N GLY A 404 36.43 18.23 -15.14
CA GLY A 404 36.47 19.38 -14.26
C GLY A 404 36.02 20.70 -14.87
N GLN A 405 35.62 21.59 -13.97
CA GLN A 405 35.71 23.03 -14.17
C GLN A 405 36.58 23.61 -13.06
N ASN A 406 37.77 24.03 -13.46
CA ASN A 406 38.60 24.97 -12.72
C ASN A 406 37.94 26.35 -12.75
N SER A 407 37.83 27.01 -11.61
CA SER A 407 38.09 28.45 -11.50
C SER A 407 38.44 28.84 -10.07
N SER A 408 39.76 28.91 -9.86
CA SER A 408 40.53 29.75 -8.95
C SER A 408 39.82 30.92 -8.22
N THR A 409 40.04 30.98 -6.90
CA THR A 409 40.50 32.21 -6.21
C THR A 409 41.42 31.79 -5.06
N GLY A 410 42.61 32.39 -5.03
CA GLY A 410 43.74 32.03 -4.16
C GLY A 410 43.64 32.58 -2.72
N PRO A 411 44.68 32.32 -1.92
CA PRO A 411 44.67 32.44 -0.46
C PRO A 411 45.12 33.82 0.01
N ASP A 412 44.60 34.27 1.15
CA ASP A 412 45.30 35.25 1.98
C ASP A 412 45.43 34.73 3.41
N ASP A 413 46.68 34.76 3.80
CA ASP A 413 47.36 34.27 4.99
C ASP A 413 47.22 35.32 6.10
N HIS A 414 46.84 34.96 7.33
CA HIS A 414 47.23 35.72 8.52
C HIS A 414 47.21 34.85 9.78
N SER A 415 48.43 34.65 10.26
CA SER A 415 48.93 34.20 11.56
C SER A 415 48.23 34.72 12.83
N PHE A 416 47.95 33.78 13.74
CA PHE A 416 48.14 33.72 15.22
C PHE A 416 48.64 34.98 15.98
N PRO A 417 48.30 35.16 17.28
CA PRO A 417 48.37 34.16 18.37
C PRO A 417 47.04 33.59 18.88
#